data_AF-A0A3B8XMJ4-F1
#
_entry.id   AF-A0A3B8XMJ4-F1
#
_cell.length_a   1.000
_cell.length_b   1.000
_cell.length_c   1.000
_cell.angle_alpha   90.00
_cell.angle_beta   90.00
_cell.angle_gamma   90.00
#
_symmetry.space_group_name_H-M   'P 1'
#
loop_
_entity.id
_entity.type
_entity.pdbx_description
1 polymer ?
#
loop_
_entity_poly.entity_id
_entity_poly.type
_entity_poly.pdbx_seq_one_letter_code
_entity_poly.pdbx_strand_id
1 'polypeptide(L)' 'MSSEEAAIAPSELLEAARVSRAWPFEEARKIVARLEKEGSQRPVLFETGYGPSGLPHIGTFGEVARTTMVRRAF' A
#
# COMPACT_ATOMS: atom_id res chain seq x y z
N MET A 1 -38.52 -0.88 -3.73
CA MET A 1 -37.63 -0.82 -2.56
C MET A 1 -36.22 -0.64 -3.09
N SER A 2 -35.84 0.60 -3.36
CA SER A 2 -34.48 0.93 -3.81
C SER A 2 -33.63 1.00 -2.55
N SER A 3 -32.85 -0.03 -2.29
CA SER A 3 -31.82 0.01 -1.26
C SER A 3 -30.75 1.00 -1.70
N GLU A 4 -30.73 2.18 -1.07
CA GLU A 4 -29.56 3.05 -1.09
C GLU A 4 -28.37 2.26 -0.56
N GLU A 5 -27.39 2.02 -1.42
CA GLU A 5 -26.12 1.42 -1.08
C GLU A 5 -25.39 2.42 -0.18
N ALA A 6 -25.37 2.17 1.14
CA ALA A 6 -24.72 3.05 2.09
C ALA A 6 -23.23 3.16 1.76
N ALA A 7 -22.79 4.36 1.35
CA ALA A 7 -21.39 4.64 1.12
C ALA A 7 -20.61 4.51 2.43
N ILE A 8 -19.57 3.67 2.44
CA ILE A 8 -18.69 3.48 3.60
C ILE A 8 -17.99 4.80 3.92
N ALA A 9 -18.07 5.25 5.18
CA ALA A 9 -17.46 6.52 5.57
C ALA A 9 -15.92 6.43 5.51
N PRO A 10 -15.21 7.52 5.15
CA PRO A 10 -13.74 7.50 5.09
C PRO A 10 -13.07 7.09 6.41
N SER A 11 -13.67 7.45 7.55
CA SER A 11 -13.21 7.03 8.88
C SER A 11 -13.31 5.52 9.09
N GLU A 12 -14.39 4.89 8.62
CA GLU A 12 -14.58 3.44 8.72
C GLU A 12 -13.55 2.68 7.88
N LEU A 13 -13.21 3.21 6.70
CA LEU A 13 -12.13 2.65 5.86
C LEU A 13 -10.76 2.77 6.54
N LEU A 14 -10.48 3.89 7.23
CA LEU A 14 -9.25 4.08 7.98
C LEU A 14 -9.14 3.10 9.15
N GLU A 15 -10.21 2.94 9.93
CA GLU A 15 -10.21 2.00 11.04
C GLU A 15 -10.08 0.56 10.56
N ALA A 16 -10.77 0.19 9.47
CA ALA A 16 -10.60 -1.12 8.83
C ALA A 16 -9.15 -1.35 8.36
N ALA A 17 -8.50 -0.34 7.77
CA ALA A 17 -7.11 -0.41 7.33
C ALA A 17 -6.14 -0.61 8.51
N ARG A 18 -6.35 0.08 9.65
CA ARG A 18 -5.51 -0.02 10.85
C ARG A 18 -5.46 -1.45 11.39
N VAL A 19 -6.59 -2.15 11.43
CA VAL A 19 -6.72 -3.50 12.00
C VAL A 19 -6.57 -4.62 10.97
N SER A 20 -6.51 -4.29 9.69
CA SER A 20 -6.39 -5.28 8.62
C SER A 20 -5.08 -6.07 8.69
N ARG A 21 -5.22 -7.38 8.54
CA ARG A 21 -4.14 -8.36 8.40
C ARG A 21 -3.74 -8.61 6.95
N ALA A 22 -4.28 -7.83 6.01
CA ALA A 22 -3.84 -7.91 4.62
C ALA A 22 -2.37 -7.46 4.52
N TRP A 23 -1.58 -8.19 3.75
CA TRP A 23 -0.14 -8.01 3.62
C TRP A 23 0.31 -6.54 3.39
N PRO A 24 -0.35 -5.71 2.56
CA PRO A 24 0.09 -4.34 2.33
C PRO A 24 0.13 -3.48 3.61
N PHE A 25 -0.86 -3.63 4.50
CA PHE A 25 -0.91 -2.87 5.75
C PHE A 25 0.13 -3.38 6.76
N GLU A 26 0.45 -4.67 6.74
CA GLU A 26 1.54 -5.21 7.56
C GLU A 26 2.90 -4.66 7.13
N GLU A 27 3.20 -4.62 5.82
CA GLU A 27 4.44 -4.03 5.32
C GLU A 27 4.54 -2.53 5.56
N ALA A 28 3.44 -1.79 5.35
CA ALA A 28 3.35 -0.37 5.64
C ALA A 28 3.70 -0.07 7.11
N ARG A 29 3.10 -0.81 8.06
CA ARG A 29 3.39 -0.66 9.50
C ARG A 29 4.86 -0.92 9.83
N LYS A 30 5.50 -1.91 9.18
CA LYS A 30 6.95 -2.18 9.38
C LYS A 30 7.81 -1.00 8.90
N ILE A 31 7.44 -0.36 7.79
CA ILE A 31 8.15 0.83 7.29
C ILE A 31 8.00 1.98 8.28
N VAL A 32 6.77 2.28 8.74
CA VAL A 32 6.52 3.34 9.74
C VAL A 32 7.33 3.10 11.00
N ALA A 33 7.28 1.89 11.58
CA ALA A 33 8.03 1.55 12.79
C ALA A 33 9.56 1.71 12.61
N ARG A 34 10.09 1.41 11.42
CA ARG A 34 11.50 1.63 11.10
C ARG A 34 11.85 3.12 11.07
N LEU A 35 11.02 3.94 10.43
CA LEU A 35 11.24 5.39 10.32
C LEU A 35 11.15 6.09 11.68
N GLU A 36 10.19 5.69 12.52
CA GLU A 36 10.07 6.16 13.90
C GLU A 36 11.34 5.87 14.70
N LYS A 37 11.89 4.65 14.56
CA LYS A 37 13.15 4.25 15.21
C LYS A 37 14.35 5.05 14.70
N GLU A 38 14.37 5.40 13.42
CA GLU A 38 15.44 6.21 12.81
C GLU A 38 15.30 7.71 13.13
N GLY A 39 14.18 8.15 13.71
CA GLY A 39 13.91 9.56 13.99
C GLY A 39 13.83 10.42 12.73
N SER A 40 13.57 9.82 11.56
CA SER A 40 13.68 10.50 10.26
C SER A 40 12.34 11.05 9.80
N GLN A 41 12.27 12.35 9.55
CA GLN A 41 11.13 13.01 8.88
C GLN A 41 11.37 13.20 7.37
N ARG A 42 12.27 12.40 6.78
CA ARG A 42 12.60 12.53 5.37
C ARG A 42 11.47 11.96 4.50
N PRO A 43 11.26 12.51 3.28
CA PRO A 43 10.37 11.90 2.31
C PRO A 43 10.73 10.44 2.05
N VAL A 44 9.72 9.58 1.98
CA VAL A 44 9.87 8.15 1.69
C VAL A 44 9.64 7.92 0.21
N LEU A 45 10.62 7.34 -0.47
CA LEU A 45 10.54 7.00 -1.89
C LEU A 45 10.17 5.53 -2.05
N PHE A 46 9.07 5.27 -2.76
CA PHE A 46 8.64 3.92 -3.13
C PHE A 46 8.96 3.69 -4.60
N GLU A 47 9.83 2.72 -4.88
CA GLU A 47 10.31 2.44 -6.23
C GLU A 47 9.96 1.02 -6.66
N THR A 48 9.78 0.88 -7.96
CA THR A 48 9.62 -0.38 -8.66
C THR A 48 10.23 -0.18 -10.03
N GLY A 49 10.64 -1.25 -10.69
CA GLY A 49 11.32 -1.17 -11.97
C GLY A 49 11.22 -2.46 -12.74
N TYR A 50 11.51 -2.37 -14.03
CA TYR A 50 11.66 -3.53 -14.88
C TYR A 50 12.83 -3.31 -15.83
N GLY A 51 13.52 -4.39 -16.18
CA GLY A 51 14.64 -4.33 -17.13
C GLY A 51 14.12 -4.06 -18.55
N PRO A 52 14.76 -3.16 -19.33
CA PRO A 52 14.36 -2.90 -20.72
C PRO A 52 14.73 -4.04 -21.68
N SER A 53 15.35 -5.12 -21.19
CA SER A 53 15.85 -6.26 -21.97
C SER A 53 14.77 -7.19 -22.49
N GLY A 54 13.50 -6.99 -22.11
CA GLY A 54 12.39 -7.81 -22.58
C GLY A 54 11.04 -7.11 -22.39
N LEU A 55 10.02 -7.61 -23.08
CA LEU A 55 8.66 -7.11 -22.89
C LEU A 55 8.18 -7.42 -21.47
N PRO A 56 7.51 -6.47 -20.80
CA PRO A 56 6.89 -6.74 -19.50
C PRO A 56 5.98 -7.95 -19.57
N HIS A 57 6.18 -8.90 -18.67
CA HIS A 57 5.29 -10.05 -18.51
C HIS A 57 4.45 -9.87 -17.25
N ILE A 58 3.50 -10.78 -17.01
CA ILE A 58 2.58 -10.68 -15.87
C ILE A 58 3.29 -10.50 -14.51
N GLY A 59 4.51 -11.02 -14.37
CA GLY A 59 5.33 -10.85 -13.17
C GLY A 59 5.77 -9.41 -12.95
N THR A 60 6.15 -8.70 -14.02
CA THR A 60 6.49 -7.27 -13.98
C THR A 60 5.33 -6.43 -13.48
N PHE A 61 4.11 -6.71 -13.95
CA PHE A 61 2.92 -6.01 -13.45
C PHE A 61 2.66 -6.32 -11.97
N GLY A 62 2.92 -7.56 -11.54
CA GLY A 62 2.85 -7.95 -10.13
C GLY A 62 3.84 -7.18 -9.25
N GLU A 63 5.06 -6.95 -9.72
CA GLU A 63 6.06 -6.14 -9.01
C GLU A 63 5.63 -4.69 -8.85
N VAL A 64 5.11 -4.08 -9.92
CA VAL A 64 4.57 -2.71 -9.88
C VAL A 64 3.35 -2.60 -8.95
N ALA A 65 2.45 -3.59 -9.02
CA ALA A 65 1.25 -3.65 -8.19
C ALA A 65 1.60 -3.75 -6.71
N ARG A 66 2.56 -4.61 -6.32
CA ARG A 66 2.96 -4.78 -4.91
C ARG A 66 3.48 -3.49 -4.29
N THR A 67 4.39 -2.78 -4.97
CA THR A 67 4.88 -1.48 -4.49
C THR A 67 3.74 -0.47 -4.36
N THR A 68 2.81 -0.46 -5.33
CA THR A 68 1.65 0.43 -5.29
C THR A 68 0.70 0.11 -4.12
N MET A 69 0.47 -1.18 -3.84
CA MET A 69 -0.36 -1.63 -2.71
C MET A 69 0.24 -1.16 -1.38
N VAL A 70 1.53 -1.37 -1.15
CA VAL A 70 2.20 -0.94 0.09
C VAL A 70 2.21 0.59 0.20
N ARG A 71 2.50 1.31 -0.89
CA ARG A 71 2.49 2.79 -0.89
C ARG A 71 1.12 3.37 -0.55
N ARG A 72 0.02 2.71 -0.94
CA ARG A 72 -1.35 3.16 -0.60
C ARG A 72 -1.76 2.81 0.82
N ALA A 73 -1.09 1.83 1.42
CA ALA A 73 -1.34 1.37 2.79
C ALA A 73 -0.44 2.06 3.83
N PHE A 74 0.64 2.70 3.39
CA PHE A 74 1.57 3.53 4.16
C PHE A 74 0.97 4.91 4.44
#